data_AF-A0A3N0BIW2-F1
#
_entry.id   AF-A0A3N0BIW2-F1
#
_cell.length_a   1.000
_cell.length_b   1.000
_cell.length_c   1.000
_cell.angle_alpha   90.00
_cell.angle_beta   90.00
_cell.angle_gamma   90.00
#
_symmetry.space_group_name_H-M   'P 1'
#
loop_
_entity.id
_entity.type
_entity.pdbx_description
1 polymer ?
#
loop_
_entity_poly.entity_id
_entity_poly.type
_entity_poly.pdbx_seq_one_letter_code
_entity_poly.pdbx_strand_id
1 'polypeptide(L)'
;MKKKAIATALVLTMTLGVGALAGCSTERAGYAGNDDIPPGAAPLMPPTHVGRADSLGAAGCYGCHGANDQANPMLNGATALPDDHYKDGDVGSKQIEPTREQCITCHPQG
;
A
#
# COMPACT_ATOMS: atom_id res chain seq x y z
N MET A 1 -40.94 30.42 42.60
CA MET A 1 -40.18 30.01 43.80
C MET A 1 -39.84 28.52 43.72
N LYS A 2 -38.56 28.17 43.62
CA LYS A 2 -37.84 27.14 44.42
C LYS A 2 -36.50 26.82 43.75
N LYS A 3 -35.46 27.30 44.41
CA LYS A 3 -34.03 27.11 44.19
C LYS A 3 -33.69 25.61 44.19
N LYS A 4 -32.71 25.16 43.40
CA LYS A 4 -31.47 24.49 43.85
C LYS A 4 -30.43 24.51 42.73
N ALA A 5 -29.39 25.32 42.92
CA ALA A 5 -28.13 25.21 42.19
C ALA A 5 -27.41 23.94 42.65
N ILE A 6 -26.89 23.15 41.71
CA ILE A 6 -25.93 22.10 42.01
C ILE A 6 -24.76 22.32 41.05
N ALA A 7 -23.72 22.94 41.61
CA ALA A 7 -22.40 23.03 41.03
C ALA A 7 -21.73 21.66 41.21
N THR A 8 -21.34 21.02 40.11
CA THR A 8 -20.58 19.76 40.17
C THR A 8 -19.14 20.06 39.78
N ALA A 9 -18.25 19.72 40.70
CA ALA A 9 -16.86 20.12 40.76
C ALA A 9 -16.02 19.62 39.58
N LEU A 10 -15.18 20.53 39.10
CA LEU A 10 -14.06 20.31 38.20
C LEU A 10 -13.03 19.43 38.91
N VAL A 11 -12.82 18.19 38.47
CA VAL A 11 -11.65 17.40 38.87
C VAL A 11 -10.69 17.37 37.68
N LEU A 12 -9.74 18.28 37.74
CA LEU A 12 -8.56 18.32 36.90
C LEU A 12 -7.47 17.50 37.59
N THR A 13 -7.13 16.33 37.05
CA THR A 13 -5.82 15.70 37.31
C THR A 13 -5.26 15.16 36.02
N MET A 14 -4.22 15.85 35.53
CA MET A 14 -3.34 15.39 34.47
C MET A 14 -2.58 14.13 34.92
N THR A 15 -2.48 13.15 34.02
CA THR A 15 -1.28 12.31 33.95
C THR A 15 -0.84 12.21 32.51
N LEU A 16 0.38 12.68 32.26
CA LEU A 16 1.07 12.61 30.99
C LEU A 16 1.15 11.18 30.46
N GLY A 17 0.68 10.99 29.24
CA GLY A 17 1.07 9.89 28.37
C GLY A 17 1.59 10.47 27.07
N VAL A 18 2.85 10.93 27.09
CA VAL A 18 3.62 11.16 25.87
C VAL A 18 3.92 9.78 25.29
N GLY A 19 3.52 9.52 24.04
CA GLY A 19 4.08 8.40 23.30
C GLY A 19 3.19 7.85 22.20
N ALA A 20 3.52 8.25 20.97
CA ALA A 20 3.14 7.66 19.70
C ALA A 20 1.69 7.86 19.23
N LEU A 21 1.57 8.79 18.27
CA LEU A 21 0.74 8.58 17.09
C LEU A 21 1.12 7.23 16.44
N ALA A 22 0.54 6.14 16.92
CA ALA A 22 0.12 5.09 16.00
C ALA A 22 -1.18 5.65 15.39
N GLY A 23 -1.14 6.53 14.39
CA GLY A 23 -0.50 6.15 13.15
C GLY A 23 -1.04 4.77 12.83
N CYS A 24 -2.30 4.68 12.39
CA CYS A 24 -2.75 3.51 11.66
C CYS A 24 -1.90 3.47 10.38
N SER A 25 -0.62 3.11 10.51
CA SER A 25 0.05 2.33 9.52
C SER A 25 -0.81 1.07 9.44
N THR A 26 -1.80 1.11 8.55
CA THR A 26 -2.00 -0.03 7.67
C THR A 26 -0.60 -0.36 7.20
N GLU A 27 0.06 -1.27 7.88
CA GLU A 27 1.17 -2.00 7.31
C GLU A 27 0.60 -2.51 6.00
N ARG A 28 1.01 -1.86 4.91
CA ARG A 28 0.69 -2.32 3.59
C ARG A 28 1.28 -3.71 3.57
N ALA A 29 0.41 -4.73 3.54
CA ALA A 29 0.78 -6.13 3.69
C ALA A 29 1.92 -6.46 2.72
N GLY A 30 3.15 -6.32 3.21
CA GLY A 30 4.37 -6.58 2.51
C GLY A 30 4.70 -8.04 2.72
N TYR A 31 5.25 -8.68 1.69
CA TYR A 31 5.84 -9.99 1.88
C TYR A 31 7.09 -9.83 2.74
N ALA A 32 7.13 -10.49 3.90
CA ALA A 32 8.26 -10.42 4.87
C ALA A 32 9.62 -10.75 4.25
N GLY A 33 9.67 -11.49 3.14
CA GLY A 33 10.91 -11.69 2.38
C GLY A 33 11.48 -10.42 1.74
N ASN A 34 10.82 -9.27 1.88
CA ASN A 34 11.31 -7.97 1.40
C ASN A 34 12.02 -7.12 2.46
N ASP A 35 12.15 -7.59 3.70
CA ASP A 35 12.70 -6.79 4.80
C ASP A 35 14.17 -6.36 4.55
N ASP A 36 14.93 -7.17 3.82
CA ASP A 36 16.34 -6.92 3.49
C ASP A 36 16.56 -6.28 2.10
N ILE A 37 15.49 -5.94 1.38
CA ILE A 37 15.58 -5.35 0.03
C ILE A 37 15.93 -3.86 0.15
N PRO A 38 17.02 -3.38 -0.49
CA PRO A 38 17.42 -1.98 -0.41
C PRO A 38 16.33 -1.02 -0.91
N PRO A 39 16.22 0.18 -0.34
CA PRO A 39 15.32 1.21 -0.85
C PRO A 39 15.55 1.47 -2.33
N GLY A 40 14.46 1.49 -3.11
CA GLY A 40 14.49 1.70 -4.56
C GLY A 40 14.81 0.45 -5.38
N ALA A 41 15.19 -0.66 -4.76
CA ALA A 41 15.21 -1.96 -5.45
C ALA A 41 13.79 -2.49 -5.62
N ALA A 42 13.56 -3.23 -6.70
CA ALA A 42 12.28 -3.87 -6.94
C ALA A 42 12.03 -4.99 -5.90
N PRO A 43 10.86 -5.02 -5.25
CA PRO A 43 10.52 -6.06 -4.29
C PRO A 43 10.38 -7.43 -4.94
N LEU A 44 10.69 -8.47 -4.16
CA LEU A 44 10.42 -9.87 -4.47
C LEU A 44 8.91 -10.14 -4.54
N MET A 45 8.51 -10.98 -5.49
CA MET A 45 7.17 -11.54 -5.53
C MET A 45 7.00 -12.57 -4.40
N PRO A 46 5.86 -12.60 -3.70
CA PRO A 46 5.65 -13.59 -2.64
C PRO A 46 5.53 -15.02 -3.20
N PRO A 47 5.70 -16.07 -2.37
CA PRO A 47 5.60 -17.47 -2.78
C PRO A 47 4.25 -17.84 -3.42
N THR A 48 3.19 -17.09 -3.14
CA THR A 48 1.87 -17.25 -3.76
C THR A 48 1.82 -16.86 -5.24
N HIS A 49 2.91 -16.30 -5.78
CA HIS A 49 3.05 -15.89 -7.19
C HIS A 49 3.86 -16.85 -8.06
N VAL A 50 4.34 -17.97 -7.50
CA VAL A 50 5.07 -18.99 -8.27
C VAL A 50 4.23 -19.44 -9.48
N GLY A 51 4.83 -19.39 -10.67
CA GLY A 51 4.22 -19.78 -11.95
C GLY A 51 3.21 -18.77 -12.52
N ARG A 52 2.92 -17.65 -11.84
CA ARG A 52 1.98 -16.65 -12.34
C ARG A 52 2.51 -15.88 -13.55
N ALA A 53 3.81 -15.59 -13.58
CA ALA A 53 4.41 -14.89 -14.72
C ALA A 53 4.20 -15.64 -16.03
N ASP A 54 4.45 -16.96 -16.03
CA ASP A 54 4.31 -17.80 -17.22
C ASP A 54 2.83 -18.01 -17.61
N SER A 55 1.93 -18.08 -16.62
CA SER A 55 0.51 -18.36 -16.87
C SER A 55 -0.33 -17.13 -17.21
N LEU A 56 0.03 -15.96 -16.67
CA LEU A 56 -0.75 -14.73 -16.79
C LEU A 56 -0.07 -13.68 -17.65
N GLY A 57 1.25 -13.73 -17.78
CA GLY A 57 2.05 -12.69 -18.42
C GLY A 57 1.92 -11.32 -17.73
N ALA A 58 2.51 -10.31 -18.37
CA ALA A 58 2.49 -8.93 -17.87
C ALA A 58 1.07 -8.37 -17.67
N ALA A 59 0.15 -8.69 -18.59
CA ALA A 59 -1.23 -8.21 -18.54
C ALA A 59 -1.98 -8.70 -17.30
N GLY A 60 -1.75 -9.93 -16.85
CA GLY A 60 -2.40 -10.41 -15.62
C GLY A 60 -1.77 -9.89 -14.34
N CYS A 61 -0.47 -9.61 -14.32
CA CYS A 61 0.17 -8.85 -13.24
C CYS A 61 -0.46 -7.46 -13.15
N TYR A 62 -0.59 -6.76 -14.28
CA TYR A 62 -1.25 -5.46 -14.36
C TYR A 62 -2.71 -5.52 -13.92
N GLY A 63 -3.44 -6.58 -14.31
CA GLY A 63 -4.86 -6.76 -13.94
C GLY A 63 -5.13 -6.79 -12.44
N CYS A 64 -4.12 -7.02 -11.60
CA CYS A 64 -4.23 -6.93 -10.15
C CYS A 64 -3.55 -5.69 -9.57
N HIS A 65 -2.33 -5.37 -10.04
CA HIS A 65 -1.47 -4.34 -9.45
C HIS A 65 -1.60 -2.96 -10.09
N GLY A 66 -2.09 -2.90 -11.32
CA GLY A 66 -2.29 -1.69 -12.10
C GLY A 66 -3.49 -0.86 -11.63
N ALA A 67 -3.69 0.28 -12.27
CA ALA A 67 -4.82 1.18 -12.06
C ALA A 67 -5.81 1.08 -13.21
N ASN A 68 -7.09 1.33 -12.94
CA ASN A 68 -8.12 1.48 -13.97
C ASN A 68 -9.02 2.69 -13.66
N ASP A 69 -10.16 2.82 -14.35
CA ASP A 69 -11.11 3.92 -14.12
C ASP A 69 -11.79 3.86 -12.74
N GLN A 70 -11.75 2.70 -12.09
CA GLN A 70 -12.52 2.38 -10.89
C GLN A 70 -11.66 2.35 -9.62
N ALA A 71 -10.40 1.94 -9.73
CA ALA A 71 -9.52 1.70 -8.58
C ALA A 71 -8.03 1.76 -8.95
N ASN A 72 -7.22 2.07 -7.94
CA ASN A 72 -5.77 1.86 -7.96
C ASN A 72 -5.33 1.32 -6.59
N PRO A 73 -4.88 0.06 -6.48
CA PRO A 73 -4.80 -0.93 -7.56
C PRO A 73 -6.17 -1.53 -7.93
N MET A 74 -6.22 -2.24 -9.05
CA MET A 74 -7.44 -2.93 -9.54
C MET A 74 -7.98 -3.96 -8.54
N LEU A 75 -7.09 -4.75 -7.91
CA LEU A 75 -7.47 -5.71 -6.88
C LEU A 75 -7.24 -5.12 -5.48
N ASN A 76 -8.29 -5.05 -4.66
CA ASN A 76 -8.15 -4.64 -3.27
C ASN A 76 -7.19 -5.57 -2.51
N GLY A 77 -6.22 -5.00 -1.81
CA GLY A 77 -5.16 -5.74 -1.11
C GLY A 77 -3.92 -6.04 -1.94
N ALA A 78 -3.91 -5.78 -3.25
CA ALA A 78 -2.67 -5.78 -4.03
C ALA A 78 -1.80 -4.56 -3.70
N THR A 79 -0.49 -4.68 -3.94
CA THR A 79 0.42 -3.53 -3.94
C THR A 79 0.28 -2.80 -5.27
N ALA A 80 -0.12 -1.53 -5.21
CA ALA A 80 -0.22 -0.67 -6.38
C ALA A 80 1.16 -0.45 -7.00
N LEU A 81 1.21 -0.45 -8.32
CA LEU A 81 2.39 0.01 -9.04
C LEU A 81 2.66 1.49 -8.70
N PRO A 82 3.92 1.87 -8.47
CA PRO A 82 4.28 3.27 -8.29
C PRO A 82 4.19 4.05 -9.61
N ASP A 83 4.11 5.37 -9.50
CA ASP A 83 3.92 6.30 -10.62
C ASP A 83 4.91 6.06 -11.78
N ASP A 84 6.17 5.75 -11.46
CA ASP A 84 7.24 5.52 -12.45
C ASP A 84 7.08 4.24 -13.29
N HIS A 85 6.09 3.40 -12.99
CA HIS A 85 5.70 2.24 -13.80
C HIS A 85 4.65 2.58 -14.86
N TYR A 86 4.05 3.75 -14.77
CA TYR A 86 3.08 4.22 -15.75
C TYR A 86 3.74 5.16 -16.75
N LYS A 87 3.13 5.25 -17.92
CA LYS A 87 3.56 6.11 -19.00
C LYS A 87 3.74 7.54 -18.50
N ASP A 88 4.89 8.13 -18.80
CA ASP A 88 5.29 9.49 -18.41
C ASP A 88 5.29 9.73 -16.87
N GLY A 89 5.30 8.66 -16.07
CA GLY A 89 5.19 8.76 -14.61
C GLY A 89 3.80 9.12 -14.11
N ASP A 90 2.75 8.90 -14.91
CA ASP A 90 1.37 9.26 -14.57
C ASP A 90 0.46 8.04 -14.47
N VAL A 91 0.02 7.71 -13.24
CA VAL A 91 -0.98 6.67 -12.97
C VAL A 91 -2.28 6.93 -13.75
N GLY A 92 -2.64 8.19 -13.98
CA GLY A 92 -3.82 8.60 -14.74
C GLY A 92 -3.82 8.10 -16.19
N SER A 93 -2.63 7.83 -16.75
CA SER A 93 -2.48 7.24 -18.08
C SER A 93 -3.08 5.85 -18.19
N LYS A 94 -3.11 5.09 -17.08
CA LYS A 94 -3.50 3.66 -17.01
C LYS A 94 -2.79 2.81 -18.07
N GLN A 95 -1.60 3.23 -18.45
CA GLN A 95 -0.74 2.55 -19.40
C GLN A 95 0.59 2.30 -18.72
N ILE A 96 1.08 1.07 -18.81
CA ILE A 96 2.44 0.77 -18.36
C ILE A 96 3.43 1.52 -19.23
N GLU A 97 4.48 2.04 -18.60
CA GLU A 97 5.65 2.55 -19.31
C GLU A 97 6.26 1.42 -20.16
N PRO A 98 6.40 1.56 -21.50
CA PRO A 98 6.83 0.47 -22.38
C PRO A 98 8.13 -0.22 -21.97
N THR A 99 9.05 0.50 -21.32
CA THR A 99 10.31 -0.06 -20.82
C THR A 99 10.16 -0.95 -19.57
N ARG A 100 8.95 -1.04 -18.99
CA ARG A 100 8.63 -1.74 -17.73
C ARG A 100 7.54 -2.80 -17.87
N GLU A 101 7.16 -3.16 -19.09
CA GLU A 101 6.14 -4.20 -19.34
C GLU A 101 6.59 -5.59 -18.86
N GLN A 102 7.89 -5.86 -18.85
CA GLN A 102 8.44 -7.15 -18.46
C GLN A 102 8.74 -7.22 -16.95
N CYS A 103 7.67 -7.34 -16.13
CA CYS A 103 7.73 -7.23 -14.66
C CYS A 103 8.82 -8.10 -14.02
N ILE A 104 8.95 -9.35 -14.46
CA ILE A 104 9.88 -10.34 -13.88
C ILE A 104 11.36 -10.04 -14.10
N THR A 105 11.68 -9.10 -15.00
CA THR A 105 13.07 -8.67 -15.22
C THR A 105 13.63 -7.99 -13.97
N CYS A 106 12.77 -7.30 -13.21
CA CYS A 106 13.14 -6.59 -12.00
C CYS A 106 12.53 -7.20 -10.73
N HIS A 107 11.37 -7.85 -10.83
CA HIS A 107 10.67 -8.47 -9.70
C HIS A 107 10.83 -10.01 -9.72
N PRO A 108 11.94 -10.56 -9.19
CA PRO A 108 12.12 -12.00 -9.14
C PRO A 108 11.21 -12.65 -8.11
N GLN A 109 11.06 -13.97 -8.23
CA GLN A 109 10.41 -14.79 -7.21
C GLN A 109 11.24 -14.78 -5.92
N GLY A 110 10.61 -14.47 -4.79
CA GLY A 110 11.18 -14.64 -3.46
C GLY A 110 10.69 -15.86 -2.71
#